data_AF-A0A970XXI7-F1
#
_entry.id   AF-A0A970XXI7-F1
#
_cell.length_a   1.000
_cell.length_b   1.000
_cell.length_c   1.000
_cell.angle_alpha   90.00
_cell.angle_beta   90.00
_cell.angle_gamma   90.00
#
_symmetry.space_group_name_H-M   'P 1'
#
loop_
_entity.id
_entity.type
_entity.pdbx_description
1 polymer ?
#
loop_
_entity_poly.entity_id
_entity_poly.type
_entity_poly.pdbx_seq_one_letter_code
_entity_poly.pdbx_strand_id
1 'polypeptide(L)' 'MTVKDKTLQCYDCDSEFTFTAAEQEQFLSMGYTNSPKRCISCRQKRKARQAGKLQPNSRNTGNYAGNTRKEMFSA' A
#
# COMPACT_ATOMS: atom_id res chain seq x y z
N MET A 1 6.97 3.03 23.21
CA MET A 1 5.78 2.18 23.03
C MET A 1 6.28 0.78 22.78
N THR A 2 5.91 -0.21 23.59
CA THR A 2 6.36 -1.60 23.44
C THR A 2 5.60 -2.26 22.29
N VAL A 3 6.11 -2.11 21.07
CA VAL A 3 5.67 -2.88 19.91
C VAL A 3 6.03 -4.35 20.15
N LYS A 4 5.06 -5.24 19.94
CA LYS A 4 5.23 -6.69 20.12
C LYS A 4 4.82 -7.40 18.85
N ASP A 5 5.47 -8.51 18.57
CA ASP A 5 5.08 -9.37 17.45
C ASP A 5 3.63 -9.82 17.62
N LYS A 6 2.84 -9.62 16.58
CA LYS A 6 1.43 -9.94 16.59
C LYS A 6 1.08 -10.78 15.39
N THR A 7 0.58 -11.99 15.62
CA THR A 7 0.04 -12.83 14.55
C THR A 7 -1.35 -12.32 14.16
N LEU A 8 -1.56 -12.09 12.87
CA LEU A 8 -2.81 -11.60 12.30
C LEU A 8 -3.29 -12.57 11.21
N GLN A 9 -4.60 -12.69 11.05
CA GLN A 9 -5.21 -13.49 9.98
C GLN A 9 -5.44 -12.63 8.74
N CYS A 10 -5.07 -13.15 7.57
CA CYS A 10 -5.32 -12.46 6.31
C CYS A 10 -6.79 -12.57 5.91
N TYR A 11 -7.44 -11.42 5.65
CA TYR A 11 -8.85 -11.38 5.25
C TYR A 11 -9.17 -12.06 3.90
N ASP A 12 -8.21 -12.13 2.96
CA ASP A 12 -8.49 -12.69 1.63
C ASP A 12 -8.21 -14.20 1.51
N CYS A 13 -7.36 -14.76 2.37
CA CYS A 13 -6.88 -16.15 2.22
C CYS A 13 -6.77 -16.92 3.53
N ASP A 14 -7.21 -16.31 4.64
CA ASP A 14 -7.28 -16.90 5.98
C ASP A 14 -5.95 -17.43 6.56
N SER A 15 -4.84 -17.14 5.88
CA SER A 15 -3.51 -17.50 6.37
C SER A 15 -3.09 -16.59 7.51
N GLU A 16 -2.50 -17.17 8.55
CA GLU A 16 -1.83 -16.44 9.62
C GLU A 16 -0.51 -15.84 9.12
N PHE A 17 -0.24 -14.59 9.48
CA PHE A 17 1.03 -13.92 9.21
C PHE A 17 1.46 -13.11 10.43
N THR A 18 2.77 -13.03 10.64
CA THR A 18 3.34 -12.31 11.78
C THR A 18 3.56 -10.85 11.39
N PHE A 19 2.95 -9.94 12.15
CA PHE A 19 3.20 -8.51 12.09
C PHE A 19 4.20 -8.16 13.20
N THR A 20 5.47 -8.09 12.80
CA THR A 20 6.59 -7.96 13.74
C THR A 20 6.66 -6.57 14.38
N ALA A 21 7.36 -6.47 15.50
CA ALA A 21 7.63 -5.20 16.16
C ALA A 21 8.32 -4.19 15.22
N ALA A 22 9.29 -4.63 14.42
CA ALA A 22 9.99 -3.79 13.45
C ALA A 22 9.04 -3.26 12.34
N GLU A 23 8.13 -4.09 11.84
CA GLU A 23 7.15 -3.64 10.85
C GLU A 23 6.15 -2.63 11.46
N GLN A 24 5.78 -2.80 12.73
CA GLN A 24 4.94 -1.84 13.44
C GLN A 24 5.60 -0.47 13.55
N GLU A 25 6.88 -0.42 13.93
CA GLU A 25 7.65 0.82 14.01
C GLU A 25 7.74 1.53 12.66
N GLN A 26 7.95 0.76 11.58
CA GLN A 26 7.96 1.31 10.23
C GLN A 26 6.58 1.88 9.84
N PHE A 27 5.49 1.18 10.16
CA PHE A 27 4.14 1.67 9.90
C PHE A 27 3.85 2.96 10.66
N LEU A 28 4.25 3.04 11.93
CA LEU A 28 4.11 4.24 12.75
C LEU A 28 4.94 5.41 12.19
N SER A 29 6.17 5.15 11.73
CA SER A 29 7.02 6.15 11.08
C SER A 29 6.40 6.71 9.79
N MET A 30 5.69 5.87 9.04
CA MET A 30 4.94 6.28 7.86
C MET A 30 3.61 6.99 8.18
N GLY A 31 3.24 7.13 9.46
CA GLY A 31 1.97 7.72 9.91
C GLY A 31 0.78 6.77 9.79
N TYR A 32 1.00 5.47 9.61
CA TYR A 32 -0.07 4.48 9.59
C TYR A 32 -0.41 4.04 11.02
N THR A 33 -1.65 4.31 11.42
CA THR A 33 -2.21 3.87 12.71
C THR A 33 -2.86 2.49 12.64
N ASN A 34 -3.07 1.97 11.44
CA ASN A 34 -3.80 0.72 11.19
C ASN A 34 -2.87 -0.44 10.85
N SER A 35 -3.13 -1.59 11.45
CA SER A 35 -2.46 -2.84 11.12
C SER A 35 -2.84 -3.36 9.72
N PRO A 36 -1.94 -4.08 9.04
CA PRO A 36 -2.27 -4.73 7.77
C PRO A 36 -3.40 -5.75 7.94
N LYS A 37 -4.44 -5.65 7.09
CA LYS A 37 -5.55 -6.62 7.03
C LYS A 37 -5.28 -7.82 6.11
N ARG A 38 -4.20 -7.74 5.32
CA ARG A 38 -3.84 -8.70 4.29
C ARG A 38 -2.37 -9.05 4.42
N CYS A 39 -2.04 -10.33 4.23
CA CYS A 39 -0.67 -10.77 4.18
C CYS A 39 0.07 -10.22 2.94
N ILE A 40 1.39 -10.27 2.98
CA ILE A 40 2.27 -9.75 1.93
C ILE A 40 1.95 -10.41 0.58
N SER A 41 1.70 -11.72 0.56
CA SER A 41 1.39 -12.47 -0.67
C SER A 41 0.09 -11.98 -1.32
N CYS A 42 -0.98 -11.76 -0.55
CA CYS A 42 -2.24 -11.22 -1.06
C CYS A 42 -2.10 -9.76 -1.51
N ARG A 43 -1.33 -8.94 -0.79
CA ARG A 43 -1.00 -7.57 -1.22
C ARG A 43 -0.24 -7.55 -2.54
N GLN A 44 0.75 -8.43 -2.71
CA GLN A 44 1.51 -8.58 -3.95
C GLN A 44 0.63 -9.10 -5.10
N LYS A 45 -0.17 -10.14 -4.88
CA LYS A 45 -1.12 -10.67 -5.89
C LYS A 45 -2.08 -9.58 -6.36
N ARG A 46 -2.60 -8.75 -5.44
CA ARG A 46 -3.48 -7.62 -5.80
C ARG A 46 -2.74 -6.57 -6.61
N LYS A 47 -1.51 -6.20 -6.21
CA LYS A 47 -0.65 -5.29 -6.97
C LYS A 47 -0.36 -5.81 -8.38
N ALA A 48 -0.04 -7.10 -8.51
CA ALA A 48 0.22 -7.75 -9.80
C ALA A 48 -1.03 -7.77 -10.71
N ARG A 49 -2.21 -8.07 -10.15
CA ARG A 49 -3.49 -8.01 -10.88
C ARG A 49 -3.82 -6.58 -11.34
N GLN A 50 -3.48 -5.57 -10.55
CA GLN A 50 -3.64 -4.16 -10.93
C GLN A 50 -2.62 -3.74 -12.00
N ALA A 51 -1.38 -4.20 -11.90
CA ALA A 51 -0.35 -3.96 -12.91
C ALA A 51 -0.73 -4.51 -14.28
N GLY A 52 -1.47 -5.62 -14.34
CA GLY A 52 -2.00 -6.18 -15.59
C GLY A 52 -3.19 -5.43 -16.22
N LYS A 53 -3.80 -4.47 -15.50
CA LYS A 53 -4.87 -3.60 -16.05
C LYS A 53 -4.41 -2.17 -16.33
N LEU A 54 -3.18 -1.83 -15.93
CA LEU A 54 -2.51 -0.63 -16.40
C LEU A 54 -1.97 -0.96 -17.80
N GLN A 55 -2.61 -0.41 -18.82
CA GLN A 55 -2.04 -0.32 -20.16
C GLN A 55 -0.56 0.07 -20.03
N PRO A 56 0.36 -0.55 -20.79
CA PRO A 56 1.79 -0.32 -20.67
C PRO A 56 2.14 1.02 -21.33
N ASN A 57 1.76 2.12 -20.71
CA ASN A 57 2.30 3.42 -21.03
C ASN A 57 2.20 4.39 -19.85
N SER A 58 3.08 4.23 -18.87
CA SER A 58 3.71 5.39 -18.23
C SER A 58 4.86 4.94 -17.35
N ARG A 59 6.09 5.09 -17.87
CA ARG A 59 7.25 5.31 -17.01
C ARG A 59 6.99 6.65 -16.31
N ASN A 60 6.61 6.62 -15.04
CA ASN A 60 6.71 7.81 -14.19
C ASN A 60 7.58 7.48 -12.99
N THR A 61 8.86 7.25 -13.30
CA THR A 61 9.96 7.83 -12.53
C THR A 61 9.62 9.30 -12.26
N GLY A 62 9.58 9.68 -10.99
CA GLY A 62 9.13 11.00 -10.57
C GLY A 62 9.79 12.15 -11.33
N ASN A 63 9.04 13.21 -11.55
CA ASN A 63 9.59 14.48 -12.00
C ASN A 63 8.73 15.63 -11.45
N TYR A 64 9.36 16.51 -10.67
CA TYR A 64 8.80 17.81 -10.35
C TYR A 64 8.71 18.63 -11.65
N ALA A 65 7.56 18.59 -12.31
CA ALA A 65 7.19 19.48 -13.42
C ALA A 65 5.67 19.61 -13.37
N GLY A 66 5.12 20.70 -12.82
CA GLY A 66 5.00 21.92 -13.60
C GLY A 66 3.70 21.87 -14.41
N ASN A 67 2.65 22.47 -13.85
CA ASN A 67 1.57 23.13 -14.58
C ASN A 67 0.73 22.30 -15.57
N THR A 68 -0.41 21.75 -15.10
CA THR A 68 -1.66 21.77 -15.89
C THR A 68 -2.82 22.09 -14.96
N ARG A 69 -3.29 23.33 -15.06
CA ARG A 69 -4.39 23.93 -14.32
C ARG A 69 -5.63 23.05 -14.47
N LYS A 70 -6.23 22.70 -13.33
CA LYS A 70 -7.52 22.03 -13.24
C LYS A 70 -8.55 22.92 -13.94
N GLU A 71 -8.95 22.50 -15.13
CA GLU A 71 -9.97 23.11 -15.99
C GLU A 71 -11.13 23.62 -15.13
N MET A 72 -11.30 24.95 -15.16
CA MET A 72 -12.42 25.63 -14.55
C MET A 72 -13.67 25.20 -15.31
N PHE A 73 -14.64 24.63 -14.61
CA PHE A 73 -15.96 24.35 -15.17
C PHE A 73 -16.57 25.66 -15.70
N SER A 74 -16.84 25.71 -17.00
CA SER A 74 -17.76 26.67 -17.60
C SER A 74 -19.07 25.96 -17.95
N ALA A 75 -20.15 26.41 -17.33
CA ALA A 75 -21.52 26.36 -17.80
C ALA A 75 -22.24 27.58 -17.21
#